data_AF-G5H8T7-F1
#
_entry.id   AF-G5H8T7-F1
#
_cell.length_a   1.000
_cell.length_b   1.000
_cell.length_c   1.000
_cell.angle_alpha   90.00
_cell.angle_beta   90.00
_cell.angle_gamma   90.00
#
_symmetry.space_group_name_H-M   'P 1'
#
loop_
_entity.id
_entity.type
_entity.pdbx_description
1 polymer ?
#
loop_
_entity_poly.entity_id
_entity_poly.type
_entity_poly.pdbx_seq_one_letter_code
_entity_poly.pdbx_strand_id
1 'polypeptide(L)'
;MKPTHACASRFRHIGLLLCSLTVIETLQAQTPEDSIALTGAAWKTVETDNGLTIKSVDLRLFDSDQQIYCVEFNPQLHRLQLKQGEKRETVKRLGKKEANAEVAVNGGYFITKTKQAIANDFTKIDGVILTAGGGWGNGAIALDSAGRLHFIKNLPGVAAADSLWHTPYPNVMGAGPMLMYDNVQLIPLNYGDTKRHPRTVIGIRPDGTIILMVVDGRQEGADGMSPAELAWSCRMLDMSSALNLDGGGSSALWSRKHRVINRPSDKVAFIRIPRKVGNAVLVVPANSATN
;
A
#
# COMPACT_ATOMS: atom_id res chain seq x y z
N MET A 1 -8.25 -66.33 59.25
CA MET A 1 -9.62 -66.61 58.78
C MET A 1 -10.18 -65.34 58.13
N LYS A 2 -10.61 -65.42 56.86
CA LYS A 2 -11.63 -64.50 56.29
C LYS A 2 -12.99 -64.77 56.99
N PRO A 3 -14.08 -63.99 56.81
CA PRO A 3 -14.29 -62.65 56.20
C PRO A 3 -15.18 -61.73 57.10
N THR A 4 -15.60 -60.56 56.63
CA THR A 4 -17.01 -60.10 56.72
C THR A 4 -17.28 -58.90 55.78
N HIS A 5 -18.53 -58.83 55.33
CA HIS A 5 -19.08 -58.06 54.21
C HIS A 5 -19.40 -56.59 54.55
N ALA A 6 -19.45 -55.71 53.53
CA ALA A 6 -20.50 -54.66 53.42
C ALA A 6 -20.61 -54.03 52.01
N CYS A 7 -21.76 -54.28 51.39
CA CYS A 7 -22.71 -53.36 50.74
C CYS A 7 -22.27 -52.15 49.85
N ALA A 8 -22.65 -52.25 48.58
CA ALA A 8 -23.31 -51.28 47.68
C ALA A 8 -23.00 -49.75 47.75
N SER A 9 -22.64 -49.18 46.60
CA SER A 9 -23.54 -48.27 45.86
C SER A 9 -23.05 -48.07 44.41
N ARG A 10 -24.00 -48.07 43.47
CA ARG A 10 -23.78 -47.79 42.04
C ARG A 10 -23.82 -46.28 41.83
N PHE A 11 -22.76 -45.70 41.27
CA PHE A 11 -22.83 -44.41 40.57
C PHE A 11 -22.47 -44.61 39.11
N ARG A 12 -23.47 -44.51 38.23
CA ARG A 12 -23.28 -44.38 36.78
C ARG A 12 -22.95 -42.92 36.50
N HIS A 13 -21.71 -42.62 36.20
CA HIS A 13 -21.33 -41.33 35.63
C HIS A 13 -21.69 -41.34 34.14
N ILE A 14 -22.83 -40.73 33.79
CA ILE A 14 -23.12 -40.29 32.43
C ILE A 14 -22.35 -38.97 32.26
N GLY A 15 -21.14 -39.06 31.71
CA GLY A 15 -20.40 -37.89 31.26
C GLY A 15 -21.08 -37.33 30.01
N LEU A 16 -21.84 -36.26 30.16
CA LEU A 16 -22.34 -35.46 29.05
C LEU A 16 -21.11 -34.79 28.39
N LEU A 17 -20.67 -35.31 27.24
CA LEU A 17 -19.71 -34.59 26.38
C LEU A 17 -20.45 -33.36 25.81
N LEU A 18 -20.31 -32.22 26.48
CA LEU A 18 -20.55 -30.91 25.88
C LEU A 18 -19.48 -30.70 24.82
N CYS A 19 -19.80 -31.07 23.57
CA CYS A 19 -19.07 -30.57 22.41
C CYS A 19 -19.27 -29.06 22.38
N SER A 20 -18.32 -28.32 22.94
CA SER A 20 -18.16 -26.90 22.64
C SER A 20 -17.87 -26.81 21.14
N LEU A 21 -18.88 -26.48 20.35
CA LEU A 21 -18.69 -25.89 19.02
C LEU A 21 -17.92 -24.59 19.25
N THR A 22 -16.59 -24.69 19.23
CA THR A 22 -15.75 -23.56 18.92
C THR A 22 -16.10 -23.20 17.49
N VAL A 23 -16.90 -22.15 17.33
CA VAL A 23 -17.00 -21.45 16.05
C VAL A 23 -15.59 -20.93 15.81
N ILE A 24 -14.81 -21.67 15.02
CA ILE A 24 -13.59 -21.16 14.44
C ILE A 24 -14.09 -20.08 13.48
N GLU A 25 -14.15 -18.84 13.95
CA GLU A 25 -14.21 -17.70 13.04
C GLU A 25 -12.93 -17.76 12.21
N THR A 26 -13.04 -18.41 11.05
CA THR A 26 -12.01 -18.34 10.04
C THR A 26 -11.94 -16.89 9.63
N LEU A 27 -10.92 -16.17 10.11
CA LEU A 27 -10.44 -14.92 9.52
C LEU A 27 -10.03 -15.22 8.07
N GLN A 28 -11.00 -15.36 7.19
CA GLN A 28 -10.77 -15.49 5.76
C GLN A 28 -10.62 -14.08 5.22
N ALA A 29 -9.40 -13.56 5.24
CA ALA A 29 -9.02 -12.38 4.46
C ALA A 29 -9.12 -12.62 2.94
N GLN A 30 -9.64 -13.77 2.51
CA GLN A 30 -9.85 -14.16 1.13
C GLN A 30 -11.07 -15.08 1.05
N THR A 31 -12.18 -14.52 0.58
CA THR A 31 -13.36 -15.31 0.22
C THR A 31 -13.49 -15.38 -1.32
N PRO A 32 -14.03 -16.47 -1.89
CA PRO A 32 -14.42 -16.50 -3.31
C PRO A 32 -15.30 -15.30 -3.70
N GLU A 33 -16.14 -14.85 -2.78
CA GLU A 33 -17.02 -13.69 -2.91
C GLU A 33 -16.21 -12.41 -3.12
N ASP A 34 -15.18 -12.15 -2.30
CA ASP A 34 -14.29 -10.99 -2.47
C ASP A 34 -13.60 -11.04 -3.83
N SER A 35 -13.15 -12.23 -4.24
CA SER A 35 -12.47 -12.44 -5.52
C SER A 35 -13.36 -12.04 -6.70
N ILE A 36 -14.62 -12.50 -6.67
CA ILE A 36 -15.63 -12.16 -7.68
C ILE A 36 -15.96 -10.67 -7.61
N ALA A 37 -16.11 -10.11 -6.42
CA ALA A 37 -16.47 -8.71 -6.22
C ALA A 37 -15.41 -7.76 -6.80
N LEU A 38 -14.12 -7.98 -6.56
CA LEU A 38 -13.05 -7.11 -7.05
C LEU A 38 -12.76 -7.31 -8.54
N THR A 39 -12.69 -8.55 -9.01
CA THR A 39 -12.36 -8.84 -10.43
C THR A 39 -13.53 -8.53 -11.38
N GLY A 40 -14.77 -8.69 -10.90
CA GLY A 40 -15.98 -8.33 -11.64
C GLY A 40 -16.48 -6.90 -11.40
N ALA A 41 -15.73 -6.08 -10.65
CA ALA A 41 -16.20 -4.77 -10.23
C ALA A 41 -16.43 -3.82 -11.43
N ALA A 42 -17.52 -3.06 -11.38
CA ALA A 42 -17.79 -2.00 -12.34
C ALA A 42 -17.00 -0.73 -12.00
N TRP A 43 -15.74 -0.68 -12.44
CA TRP A 43 -14.87 0.48 -12.23
C TRP A 43 -15.40 1.71 -12.96
N LYS A 44 -15.51 2.83 -12.24
CA LYS A 44 -15.82 4.14 -12.83
C LYS A 44 -14.54 4.80 -13.31
N THR A 45 -14.46 5.11 -14.60
CA THR A 45 -13.40 5.96 -15.14
C THR A 45 -13.57 7.40 -14.66
N VAL A 46 -12.50 7.94 -14.06
CA VAL A 46 -12.40 9.33 -13.61
C VAL A 46 -11.71 10.18 -14.68
N GLU A 47 -10.60 9.68 -15.22
CA GLU A 47 -9.79 10.37 -16.22
C GLU A 47 -9.16 9.35 -17.17
N THR A 48 -9.08 9.68 -18.46
CA THR A 48 -8.25 8.96 -19.43
C THR A 48 -7.50 9.98 -20.26
N ASP A 49 -6.19 9.83 -20.38
CA ASP A 49 -5.34 10.68 -21.21
C ASP A 49 -4.09 9.94 -21.67
N ASN A 50 -3.85 9.88 -22.97
CA ASN A 50 -2.64 9.33 -23.59
C ASN A 50 -2.07 8.04 -22.93
N GLY A 51 -2.90 7.02 -22.71
CA GLY A 51 -2.47 5.75 -22.11
C GLY A 51 -2.30 5.77 -20.58
N LEU A 52 -2.71 6.84 -19.90
CA LEU A 52 -2.97 6.92 -18.47
C LEU A 52 -4.47 6.86 -18.22
N THR A 53 -4.90 6.02 -17.27
CA THR A 53 -6.29 5.92 -16.83
C THR A 53 -6.37 6.03 -15.32
N ILE A 54 -7.24 6.90 -14.82
CA ILE A 54 -7.64 6.96 -13.43
C ILE A 54 -9.04 6.37 -13.32
N LYS A 55 -9.22 5.40 -12.43
CA LYS A 55 -10.51 4.76 -12.15
C LYS A 55 -10.74 4.63 -10.66
N SER A 56 -12.00 4.58 -10.26
CA SER A 56 -12.42 4.40 -8.88
C SER A 56 -13.51 3.34 -8.77
N VAL A 57 -13.61 2.72 -7.61
CA VAL A 57 -14.68 1.78 -7.29
C VAL A 57 -15.03 1.84 -5.80
N ASP A 58 -16.32 1.78 -5.53
CA ASP A 58 -16.89 1.64 -4.20
C ASP A 58 -17.54 0.26 -4.15
N LEU A 59 -17.12 -0.58 -3.20
CA LEU A 59 -17.55 -1.97 -3.11
C LEU A 59 -17.34 -2.52 -1.70
N ARG A 60 -17.98 -3.66 -1.40
CA ARG A 60 -17.72 -4.39 -0.16
C ARG A 60 -16.66 -5.47 -0.40
N LEU A 61 -15.60 -5.46 0.38
CA LEU A 61 -14.58 -6.50 0.45
C LEU A 61 -14.21 -6.79 1.91
N PHE A 62 -13.88 -8.03 2.22
CA PHE A 62 -13.41 -8.44 3.55
C PHE A 62 -14.43 -8.09 4.65
N ASP A 63 -15.73 -8.22 4.33
CA ASP A 63 -16.81 -7.79 5.22
C ASP A 63 -16.77 -6.29 5.61
N SER A 64 -16.30 -5.43 4.70
CA SER A 64 -16.28 -3.98 4.90
C SER A 64 -16.41 -3.17 3.63
N ASP A 65 -16.86 -1.94 3.76
CA ASP A 65 -16.94 -1.01 2.64
C ASP A 65 -15.55 -0.45 2.31
N GLN A 66 -15.22 -0.46 1.03
CA GLN A 66 -13.94 -0.02 0.48
C GLN A 66 -14.17 1.02 -0.60
N GLN A 67 -13.28 2.00 -0.65
CA GLN A 67 -13.17 2.98 -1.75
C GLN A 67 -11.76 2.92 -2.29
N ILE A 68 -11.62 2.46 -3.53
CA ILE A 68 -10.33 2.17 -4.16
C ILE A 68 -10.20 3.04 -5.41
N TYR A 69 -9.02 3.63 -5.59
CA TYR A 69 -8.65 4.42 -6.74
C TYR A 69 -7.40 3.81 -7.36
N CYS A 70 -7.39 3.62 -8.67
CA CYS A 70 -6.24 3.13 -9.41
C CYS A 70 -5.87 4.11 -10.52
N VAL A 71 -4.59 4.41 -10.62
CA VAL A 71 -3.98 5.05 -11.78
C VAL A 71 -3.17 3.98 -12.50
N GLU A 72 -3.56 3.66 -13.73
CA GLU A 72 -2.89 2.67 -14.58
C GLU A 72 -2.26 3.38 -15.76
N PHE A 73 -1.00 3.13 -16.05
CA PHE A 73 -0.32 3.75 -17.19
C PHE A 73 0.77 2.87 -17.79
N ASN A 74 0.99 3.05 -19.09
CA ASN A 74 2.05 2.38 -19.83
C ASN A 74 3.39 3.13 -19.61
N PRO A 75 4.46 2.44 -19.13
CA PRO A 75 5.76 3.06 -18.88
C PRO A 75 6.49 3.56 -20.16
N GLN A 76 5.98 3.24 -21.35
CA GLN A 76 6.49 3.78 -22.63
C GLN A 76 5.95 5.18 -22.95
N LEU A 77 4.77 5.53 -22.41
CA LEU A 77 4.10 6.82 -22.66
C LEU A 77 4.27 7.77 -21.48
N HIS A 78 4.44 7.20 -20.29
CA HIS A 78 4.52 7.90 -19.02
C HIS A 78 5.68 7.34 -18.22
N ARG A 79 6.28 8.16 -17.37
CA ARG A 79 7.36 7.72 -16.46
C ARG A 79 7.11 8.22 -15.06
N LEU A 80 7.74 7.53 -14.12
CA LEU A 80 7.75 7.92 -12.72
C LEU A 80 8.81 8.99 -12.45
N GLN A 81 8.52 9.89 -11.52
CA GLN A 81 9.51 10.79 -10.94
C GLN A 81 9.34 10.79 -9.42
N LEU A 82 10.45 10.63 -8.70
CA LEU A 82 10.46 10.70 -7.24
C LEU A 82 10.70 12.14 -6.82
N LYS A 83 9.96 12.63 -5.83
CA LYS A 83 10.11 14.01 -5.35
C LYS A 83 10.16 14.07 -3.84
N GLN A 84 11.16 14.77 -3.31
CA GLN A 84 11.22 15.20 -1.92
C GLN A 84 11.54 16.70 -1.91
N GLY A 85 10.75 17.48 -1.16
CA GLY A 85 11.04 18.90 -0.94
C GLY A 85 11.93 19.11 0.29
N GLU A 86 12.23 20.36 0.63
CA GLU A 86 12.91 20.68 1.90
C GLU A 86 11.96 20.60 3.11
N LYS A 87 10.70 20.98 2.90
CA LYS A 87 9.63 20.99 3.91
C LYS A 87 8.52 20.06 3.49
N ARG A 88 7.80 19.52 4.46
CA ARG A 88 6.62 18.70 4.17
C ARG A 88 5.56 19.53 3.44
N GLU A 89 4.98 18.94 2.41
CA GLU A 89 4.01 19.58 1.52
C GLU A 89 2.85 18.61 1.24
N THR A 90 1.68 19.12 0.86
CA THR A 90 0.62 18.21 0.39
C THR A 90 1.02 17.61 -0.96
N VAL A 91 0.54 16.41 -1.27
CA VAL A 91 0.76 15.74 -2.57
C VAL A 91 0.38 16.67 -3.73
N LYS A 92 -0.76 17.36 -3.63
CA LYS A 92 -1.17 18.41 -4.58
C LYS A 92 -0.08 19.47 -4.79
N ARG A 93 0.58 19.94 -3.74
CA ARG A 93 1.58 21.01 -3.86
C ARG A 93 2.88 20.48 -4.48
N LEU A 94 3.28 19.25 -4.16
CA LEU A 94 4.41 18.58 -4.81
C LEU A 94 4.15 18.37 -6.30
N GLY A 95 2.99 17.81 -6.67
CA GLY A 95 2.60 17.63 -8.07
C GLY A 95 2.48 18.94 -8.84
N LYS A 96 1.92 20.00 -8.24
CA LYS A 96 1.81 21.31 -8.92
C LYS A 96 3.15 21.99 -9.20
N LYS A 97 4.18 21.73 -8.40
CA LYS A 97 5.52 22.32 -8.57
C LYS A 97 6.30 21.67 -9.72
N GLU A 98 5.97 20.45 -10.08
CA GLU A 98 6.52 19.79 -11.26
C GLU A 98 5.67 20.18 -12.47
N ALA A 99 6.28 20.85 -13.46
CA ALA A 99 5.54 21.48 -14.55
C ALA A 99 4.72 20.45 -15.35
N ASN A 100 5.31 19.28 -15.57
CA ASN A 100 4.76 18.23 -16.42
C ASN A 100 4.09 17.09 -15.64
N ALA A 101 3.92 17.20 -14.31
CA ALA A 101 3.22 16.16 -13.56
C ALA A 101 1.72 16.10 -13.89
N GLU A 102 1.26 14.94 -14.30
CA GLU A 102 -0.16 14.66 -14.57
C GLU A 102 -0.85 14.10 -13.34
N VAL A 103 -0.15 13.23 -12.61
CA VAL A 103 -0.62 12.56 -11.39
C VAL A 103 0.45 12.60 -10.31
N ALA A 104 0.02 12.59 -9.05
CA ALA A 104 0.89 12.41 -7.89
C ALA A 104 0.19 11.59 -6.81
N VAL A 105 0.93 10.70 -6.16
CA VAL A 105 0.57 10.06 -4.88
C VAL A 105 1.64 10.35 -3.84
N ASN A 106 1.33 10.14 -2.57
CA ASN A 106 2.35 10.21 -1.52
C ASN A 106 3.42 9.11 -1.71
N GLY A 107 4.62 9.35 -1.18
CA GLY A 107 5.73 8.41 -1.25
C GLY A 107 5.91 7.57 0.02
N GLY A 108 7.16 7.23 0.31
CA GLY A 108 7.57 6.47 1.49
C GLY A 108 7.40 7.20 2.82
N TYR A 109 7.74 6.51 3.90
CA TYR A 109 7.61 7.02 5.26
C TYR A 109 8.52 8.23 5.51
N PHE A 110 8.11 9.08 6.45
CA PHE A 110 8.84 10.30 6.78
C PHE A 110 8.71 10.67 8.26
N ILE A 111 9.63 11.49 8.76
CA ILE A 111 9.63 11.94 10.15
C ILE A 111 8.53 12.97 10.39
N THR A 112 7.51 12.59 11.16
CA THR A 112 6.30 13.42 11.40
C THR A 112 6.50 14.53 12.43
N LYS A 113 7.49 14.42 13.32
CA LYS A 113 7.76 15.37 14.42
C LYS A 113 8.50 16.64 13.97
N THR A 114 8.81 16.78 12.68
CA THR A 114 9.47 17.96 12.11
C THR A 114 8.65 18.55 10.96
N LYS A 115 8.87 19.82 10.61
CA LYS A 115 8.31 20.42 9.38
C LYS A 115 9.16 20.11 8.15
N GLN A 116 10.41 19.67 8.34
CA GLN A 116 11.30 19.28 7.25
C GLN A 116 10.81 17.98 6.60
N ALA A 117 11.02 17.85 5.31
CA ALA A 117 10.73 16.63 4.57
C ALA A 117 11.95 15.70 4.67
N ILE A 118 11.95 14.88 5.72
CA ILE A 118 13.00 13.89 5.99
C ILE A 118 12.36 12.52 5.83
N ALA A 119 12.84 11.74 4.86
CA ALA A 119 12.43 10.36 4.71
C ALA A 119 12.85 9.56 5.94
N ASN A 120 12.07 8.55 6.27
CA ASN A 120 12.39 7.62 7.35
C ASN A 120 13.27 6.48 6.85
N ASP A 121 12.99 6.00 5.63
CA ASP A 121 13.70 4.93 4.96
C ASP A 121 14.66 5.49 3.91
N PHE A 122 15.53 4.61 3.36
CA PHE A 122 16.51 5.03 2.36
C PHE A 122 15.83 5.77 1.21
N THR A 123 16.32 6.97 0.91
CA THR A 123 15.80 7.77 -0.21
C THR A 123 16.97 8.41 -0.94
N LYS A 124 17.04 8.15 -2.24
CA LYS A 124 18.00 8.69 -3.19
C LYS A 124 17.23 9.29 -4.36
N ILE A 125 17.52 10.54 -4.70
CA ILE A 125 16.87 11.22 -5.83
C ILE A 125 17.98 11.88 -6.65
N ASP A 126 17.96 11.67 -7.96
CA ASP A 126 18.92 12.22 -8.92
C ASP A 126 20.38 11.99 -8.52
N GLY A 127 20.69 10.77 -8.06
CA GLY A 127 22.04 10.40 -7.62
C GLY A 127 22.38 10.78 -6.18
N VAL A 128 21.62 11.67 -5.56
CA VAL A 128 21.89 12.20 -4.22
C VAL A 128 21.14 11.40 -3.15
N ILE A 129 21.87 10.82 -2.20
CA ILE A 129 21.28 10.16 -1.03
C ILE A 129 20.78 11.24 -0.07
N LEU A 130 19.46 11.37 0.03
CA LEU A 130 18.79 12.32 0.94
C LEU A 130 18.63 11.73 2.35
N THR A 131 18.49 10.41 2.44
CA THR A 131 18.41 9.68 3.71
C THR A 131 19.05 8.31 3.52
N ALA A 132 20.03 7.98 4.36
CA ALA A 132 20.81 6.77 4.23
C ALA A 132 20.16 5.53 4.88
N GLY A 133 18.98 5.66 5.51
CA GLY A 133 18.26 4.58 6.17
C GLY A 133 17.91 4.91 7.63
N GLY A 134 17.57 3.88 8.41
CA GLY A 134 17.11 3.99 9.81
C GLY A 134 15.62 3.77 10.03
N GLY A 135 14.90 3.38 8.96
CA GLY A 135 13.46 3.19 8.98
C GLY A 135 13.00 1.74 9.14
N TRP A 136 11.68 1.55 9.05
CA TRP A 136 11.00 0.26 9.31
C TRP A 136 10.64 -0.49 8.03
N GLY A 137 10.80 0.17 6.88
CA GLY A 137 10.46 -0.35 5.57
C GLY A 137 11.40 -1.48 5.17
N ASN A 138 10.84 -2.55 4.62
CA ASN A 138 11.60 -3.71 4.15
C ASN A 138 11.68 -3.79 2.61
N GLY A 139 11.24 -2.76 1.89
CA GLY A 139 11.28 -2.72 0.44
C GLY A 139 11.50 -1.32 -0.11
N ALA A 140 11.81 -1.23 -1.39
CA ALA A 140 11.92 0.03 -2.10
C ALA A 140 11.46 -0.11 -3.55
N ILE A 141 11.04 1.02 -4.13
CA ILE A 141 11.07 1.19 -5.57
C ILE A 141 12.38 1.86 -5.98
N ALA A 142 12.90 1.48 -7.13
CA ALA A 142 14.04 2.12 -7.76
C ALA A 142 13.74 2.42 -9.22
N LEU A 143 14.27 3.53 -9.74
CA LEU A 143 14.24 3.84 -11.16
C LEU A 143 15.68 3.78 -11.65
N ASP A 144 15.92 2.99 -12.71
CA ASP A 144 17.21 2.96 -13.37
C ASP A 144 17.43 4.21 -14.25
N SER A 145 18.60 4.30 -14.89
CA SER A 145 18.94 5.45 -15.74
C SER A 145 18.06 5.57 -16.99
N ALA A 146 17.32 4.52 -17.36
CA ALA A 146 16.31 4.56 -18.42
C ALA A 146 14.91 4.87 -17.88
N GLY A 147 14.76 5.13 -16.58
CA GLY A 147 13.48 5.40 -15.93
C GLY A 147 12.62 4.16 -15.68
N ARG A 148 13.16 2.94 -15.88
CA ARG A 148 12.40 1.71 -15.65
C ARG A 148 12.25 1.46 -14.17
N LEU A 149 11.05 1.03 -13.76
CA LEU A 149 10.72 0.70 -12.38
C LEU A 149 11.27 -0.68 -12.00
N HIS A 150 11.98 -0.72 -10.88
CA HIS A 150 12.47 -1.93 -10.23
C HIS A 150 11.97 -1.99 -8.79
N PHE A 151 11.77 -3.20 -8.28
CA PHE A 151 11.40 -3.44 -6.89
C PHE A 151 12.57 -4.08 -6.17
N ILE A 152 12.89 -3.56 -4.98
CA ILE A 152 13.93 -4.10 -4.12
C ILE A 152 13.23 -4.66 -2.88
N LYS A 153 13.31 -5.98 -2.70
CA LYS A 153 12.88 -6.65 -1.47
C LYS A 153 14.05 -6.74 -0.49
N ASN A 154 13.75 -6.87 0.80
CA ASN A 154 14.73 -6.96 1.88
C ASN A 154 15.68 -5.76 1.89
N LEU A 155 15.12 -4.56 1.78
CA LEU A 155 15.87 -3.30 1.85
C LEU A 155 16.78 -3.32 3.09
N PRO A 156 18.10 -3.12 2.94
CA PRO A 156 18.98 -3.05 4.10
C PRO A 156 18.64 -1.81 4.93
N GLY A 157 18.75 -1.92 6.25
CA GLY A 157 18.39 -0.84 7.16
C GLY A 157 19.23 0.43 6.99
N VAL A 158 20.43 0.33 6.40
CA VAL A 158 21.34 1.46 6.13
C VAL A 158 22.08 1.24 4.80
N ALA A 159 22.25 2.30 4.01
CA ALA A 159 22.94 2.32 2.73
C ALA A 159 24.41 1.83 2.81
N ALA A 160 25.10 2.18 3.89
CA ALA A 160 26.49 1.78 4.11
C ALA A 160 26.66 0.25 4.22
N ALA A 161 25.58 -0.48 4.52
CA ALA A 161 25.63 -1.94 4.64
C ALA A 161 25.83 -2.63 3.28
N ASP A 162 25.38 -2.01 2.20
CA ASP A 162 25.54 -2.54 0.84
C ASP A 162 25.32 -1.39 -0.14
N SER A 163 26.36 -0.92 -0.83
CA SER A 163 26.18 0.12 -1.84
C SER A 163 25.78 -0.45 -3.21
N LEU A 164 25.99 -1.75 -3.45
CA LEU A 164 25.79 -2.36 -4.75
C LEU A 164 24.30 -2.48 -5.11
N TRP A 165 23.41 -2.65 -4.12
CA TRP A 165 21.96 -2.69 -4.41
C TRP A 165 21.39 -1.36 -4.89
N HIS A 166 21.94 -0.21 -4.45
CA HIS A 166 21.40 1.12 -4.80
C HIS A 166 22.28 1.92 -5.77
N THR A 167 23.55 1.54 -5.96
CA THR A 167 24.47 2.25 -6.86
C THR A 167 23.97 2.33 -8.30
N PRO A 168 23.41 1.25 -8.89
CA PRO A 168 22.91 1.27 -10.28
C PRO A 168 21.73 2.23 -10.52
N TYR A 169 21.04 2.64 -9.45
CA TYR A 169 19.79 3.38 -9.54
C TYR A 169 20.02 4.85 -9.15
N PRO A 170 19.80 5.83 -10.04
CA PRO A 170 19.82 7.24 -9.68
C PRO A 170 18.71 7.60 -8.68
N ASN A 171 17.59 6.87 -8.71
CA ASN A 171 16.40 7.16 -7.92
C ASN A 171 15.96 5.92 -7.15
N VAL A 172 15.79 6.05 -5.83
CA VAL A 172 15.33 4.97 -4.94
C VAL A 172 14.47 5.58 -3.84
N MET A 173 13.34 4.98 -3.54
CA MET A 173 12.48 5.35 -2.42
C MET A 173 12.10 4.11 -1.62
N GLY A 174 12.62 4.03 -0.40
CA GLY A 174 12.29 3.03 0.60
C GLY A 174 10.91 3.25 1.18
N ALA A 175 10.19 2.15 1.39
CA ALA A 175 8.90 2.09 2.05
C ALA A 175 8.64 0.64 2.52
N GLY A 176 7.37 0.26 2.69
CA GLY A 176 7.02 -1.12 2.93
C GLY A 176 5.74 -1.29 3.73
N PRO A 177 5.33 -2.55 3.95
CA PRO A 177 6.03 -3.76 3.52
C PRO A 177 5.97 -4.01 2.01
N MET A 178 6.89 -4.82 1.47
CA MET A 178 6.73 -5.43 0.16
C MET A 178 5.55 -6.41 0.19
N LEU A 179 4.58 -6.24 -0.71
CA LEU A 179 3.32 -7.00 -0.72
C LEU A 179 3.40 -8.18 -1.67
N MET A 180 3.85 -7.90 -2.90
CA MET A 180 4.00 -8.86 -3.99
C MET A 180 5.42 -8.75 -4.55
N TYR A 181 6.01 -9.87 -4.94
CA TYR A 181 7.30 -9.89 -5.64
C TYR A 181 7.37 -11.11 -6.56
N ASP A 182 7.61 -10.89 -7.85
CA ASP A 182 7.66 -11.95 -8.87
C ASP A 182 6.47 -12.92 -8.82
N ASN A 183 5.26 -12.37 -8.76
CA ASN A 183 3.97 -13.07 -8.65
C ASN A 183 3.75 -13.84 -7.32
N VAL A 184 4.65 -13.68 -6.35
CA VAL A 184 4.52 -14.26 -5.02
C VAL A 184 3.98 -13.23 -4.03
N GLN A 185 2.90 -13.57 -3.35
CA GLN A 185 2.38 -12.78 -2.22
C GLN A 185 3.27 -13.02 -0.99
N LEU A 186 3.91 -11.95 -0.50
CA LEU A 186 4.84 -12.04 0.63
C LEU A 186 4.17 -11.83 1.98
N ILE A 187 2.99 -11.19 2.00
CA ILE A 187 2.20 -10.99 3.22
C ILE A 187 1.12 -12.07 3.31
N PRO A 188 1.23 -13.04 4.23
CA PRO A 188 0.24 -14.11 4.36
C PRO A 188 -1.09 -13.59 4.93
N LEU A 189 -2.17 -14.35 4.76
CA LEU A 189 -3.50 -13.95 5.22
C LEU A 189 -3.61 -13.84 6.75
N ASN A 190 -2.81 -14.61 7.49
CA ASN A 190 -2.73 -14.58 8.95
C ASN A 190 -1.65 -13.61 9.46
N TYR A 191 -1.31 -12.57 8.69
CA TYR A 191 -0.36 -11.56 9.10
C TYR A 191 -0.81 -10.90 10.42
N GLY A 192 0.13 -10.72 11.36
CA GLY A 192 -0.20 -10.32 12.73
C GLY A 192 -0.77 -8.91 12.89
N ASP A 193 -0.53 -8.01 11.92
CA ASP A 193 -1.20 -6.71 11.88
C ASP A 193 -2.51 -6.81 11.10
N THR A 194 -3.62 -6.78 11.81
CA THR A 194 -4.98 -6.86 11.25
C THR A 194 -5.64 -5.48 11.12
N LYS A 195 -4.95 -4.38 11.47
CA LYS A 195 -5.56 -3.05 11.49
C LYS A 195 -5.77 -2.50 10.08
N ARG A 196 -7.01 -2.11 9.80
CA ARG A 196 -7.40 -1.42 8.57
C ARG A 196 -7.04 0.05 8.60
N HIS A 197 -6.37 0.51 7.55
CA HIS A 197 -5.97 1.90 7.35
C HIS A 197 -6.13 2.29 5.89
N PRO A 198 -6.23 3.60 5.57
CA PRO A 198 -5.94 4.08 4.22
C PRO A 198 -4.56 3.60 3.78
N ARG A 199 -4.43 3.21 2.52
CA ARG A 199 -3.19 2.64 1.95
C ARG A 199 -2.85 3.32 0.64
N THR A 200 -1.56 3.39 0.34
CA THR A 200 -1.05 3.78 -0.97
C THR A 200 -0.09 2.68 -1.43
N VAL A 201 -0.22 2.24 -2.67
CA VAL A 201 0.58 1.17 -3.25
C VAL A 201 1.09 1.62 -4.61
N ILE A 202 2.31 1.19 -4.93
CA ILE A 202 2.82 1.15 -6.29
C ILE A 202 3.05 -0.31 -6.68
N GLY A 203 2.57 -0.71 -7.85
CA GLY A 203 2.73 -2.05 -8.38
C GLY A 203 2.95 -2.07 -9.89
N ILE A 204 3.33 -3.24 -10.41
CA ILE A 204 3.52 -3.49 -11.83
C ILE A 204 2.90 -4.83 -12.23
N ARG A 205 2.18 -4.84 -13.35
CA ARG A 205 1.65 -6.06 -13.98
C ARG A 205 2.69 -6.77 -14.84
N PRO A 206 2.53 -8.07 -15.17
CA PRO A 206 3.43 -8.79 -16.07
C PRO A 206 3.59 -8.13 -17.45
N ASP A 207 2.58 -7.41 -17.94
CA ASP A 207 2.62 -6.67 -19.21
C ASP A 207 3.42 -5.35 -19.14
N GLY A 208 3.93 -5.00 -17.95
CA GLY A 208 4.66 -3.77 -17.69
C GLY A 208 3.80 -2.58 -17.28
N THR A 209 2.47 -2.70 -17.26
CA THR A 209 1.58 -1.63 -16.78
C THR A 209 1.88 -1.30 -15.32
N ILE A 210 2.15 -0.03 -15.03
CA ILE A 210 2.37 0.45 -13.67
C ILE A 210 1.04 0.89 -13.09
N ILE A 211 0.81 0.56 -11.81
CA ILE A 211 -0.39 0.90 -11.08
C ILE A 211 -0.02 1.67 -9.81
N LEU A 212 -0.62 2.84 -9.63
CA LEU A 212 -0.69 3.52 -8.33
C LEU A 212 -2.08 3.30 -7.76
N MET A 213 -2.18 2.59 -6.64
CA MET A 213 -3.45 2.34 -5.98
C MET A 213 -3.53 3.13 -4.67
N VAL A 214 -4.65 3.81 -4.45
CA VAL A 214 -4.98 4.46 -3.19
C VAL A 214 -6.27 3.86 -2.66
N VAL A 215 -6.25 3.43 -1.41
CA VAL A 215 -7.41 2.93 -0.68
C VAL A 215 -7.74 3.94 0.40
N ASP A 216 -8.93 4.51 0.38
CA ASP A 216 -9.41 5.38 1.46
C ASP A 216 -9.73 4.56 2.71
N GLY A 217 -9.78 5.21 3.87
CA GLY A 217 -10.00 4.52 5.14
C GLY A 217 -10.35 5.46 6.29
N ARG A 218 -10.72 4.89 7.44
CA ARG A 218 -11.10 5.64 8.66
C ARG A 218 -12.28 6.60 8.41
N GLN A 219 -13.23 6.17 7.59
CA GLN A 219 -14.40 6.96 7.26
C GLN A 219 -15.61 6.10 6.91
N GLU A 220 -16.79 6.67 7.06
CA GLU A 220 -18.02 6.02 6.59
C GLU A 220 -17.93 5.71 5.09
N GLY A 221 -18.24 4.47 4.74
CA GLY A 221 -18.13 3.92 3.39
C GLY A 221 -16.70 3.58 2.95
N ALA A 222 -15.68 3.74 3.81
CA ALA A 222 -14.32 3.27 3.54
C ALA A 222 -13.56 2.97 4.84
N ASP A 223 -13.44 1.69 5.18
CA ASP A 223 -12.71 1.24 6.37
C ASP A 223 -11.20 1.23 6.15
N GLY A 224 -10.78 0.97 4.92
CA GLY A 224 -9.40 0.74 4.52
C GLY A 224 -9.01 -0.74 4.61
N MET A 225 -7.73 -1.04 4.42
CA MET A 225 -7.24 -2.42 4.35
C MET A 225 -6.12 -2.69 5.36
N SER A 226 -6.10 -3.91 5.89
CA SER A 226 -4.94 -4.49 6.56
C SER A 226 -3.85 -4.81 5.53
N PRO A 227 -2.58 -5.06 5.93
CA PRO A 227 -1.53 -5.46 5.00
C PRO A 227 -1.87 -6.74 4.22
N ALA A 228 -2.53 -7.72 4.85
CA ALA A 228 -2.93 -8.96 4.20
C ALA A 228 -4.01 -8.74 3.13
N GLU A 229 -5.06 -7.98 3.46
CA GLU A 229 -6.13 -7.58 2.53
C GLU A 229 -5.59 -6.76 1.36
N LEU A 230 -4.63 -5.88 1.63
CA LEU A 230 -3.97 -5.07 0.63
C LEU A 230 -3.12 -5.92 -0.32
N ALA A 231 -2.31 -6.83 0.20
CA ALA A 231 -1.49 -7.74 -0.61
C ALA A 231 -2.37 -8.65 -1.49
N TRP A 232 -3.45 -9.18 -0.92
CA TRP A 232 -4.44 -9.93 -1.67
C TRP A 232 -5.07 -9.09 -2.79
N SER A 233 -5.43 -7.84 -2.52
CA SER A 233 -6.02 -6.95 -3.53
C SER A 233 -5.04 -6.66 -4.67
N CYS A 234 -3.74 -6.48 -4.35
CA CYS A 234 -2.69 -6.33 -5.36
C CYS A 234 -2.60 -7.56 -6.27
N ARG A 235 -2.65 -8.77 -5.68
CA ARG A 235 -2.68 -10.03 -6.43
C ARG A 235 -3.90 -10.13 -7.35
N MET A 236 -5.09 -9.75 -6.88
CA MET A 236 -6.32 -9.78 -7.69
C MET A 236 -6.33 -8.74 -8.81
N LEU A 237 -5.61 -7.64 -8.64
CA LEU A 237 -5.39 -6.62 -9.67
C LEU A 237 -4.22 -6.95 -10.62
N ASP A 238 -3.71 -8.18 -10.55
CA ASP A 238 -2.64 -8.76 -11.35
C ASP A 238 -1.27 -8.08 -11.17
N MET A 239 -1.03 -7.47 -10.02
CA MET A 239 0.28 -6.89 -9.71
C MET A 239 1.28 -8.01 -9.40
N SER A 240 2.20 -8.25 -10.34
CA SER A 240 3.31 -9.20 -10.19
C SER A 240 4.28 -8.80 -9.07
N SER A 241 4.54 -7.49 -8.93
CA SER A 241 5.29 -6.89 -7.84
C SER A 241 4.56 -5.66 -7.32
N ALA A 242 4.54 -5.46 -6.01
CA ALA A 242 3.81 -4.36 -5.38
C ALA A 242 4.41 -3.99 -4.02
N LEU A 243 4.59 -2.70 -3.79
CA LEU A 243 5.14 -2.14 -2.56
C LEU A 243 4.09 -1.22 -1.89
N ASN A 244 3.85 -1.43 -0.60
CA ASN A 244 3.10 -0.49 0.20
C ASN A 244 3.95 0.77 0.48
N LEU A 245 3.38 1.93 0.17
CA LEU A 245 3.91 3.26 0.49
C LEU A 245 3.33 3.75 1.83
N ASP A 246 3.65 4.98 2.24
CA ASP A 246 3.08 5.53 3.46
C ASP A 246 1.54 5.60 3.37
N GLY A 247 0.86 5.33 4.47
CA GLY A 247 -0.59 5.19 4.51
C GLY A 247 -1.26 6.17 5.47
N GLY A 248 -2.47 5.82 5.92
CA GLY A 248 -3.23 6.65 6.84
C GLY A 248 -3.52 8.04 6.27
N GLY A 249 -3.30 9.08 7.08
CA GLY A 249 -3.53 10.46 6.64
C GLY A 249 -2.64 10.91 5.48
N SER A 250 -1.57 10.17 5.18
CA SER A 250 -0.68 10.46 4.06
C SER A 250 -1.27 10.01 2.71
N SER A 251 -2.18 9.04 2.70
CA SER A 251 -2.81 8.52 1.49
C SER A 251 -3.59 9.62 0.75
N ALA A 252 -3.03 10.03 -0.38
CA ALA A 252 -3.59 11.08 -1.21
C ALA A 252 -3.23 10.83 -2.68
N LEU A 253 -4.24 10.95 -3.53
CA LEU A 253 -4.14 10.95 -4.98
C LEU A 253 -4.50 12.33 -5.51
N TRP A 254 -3.61 12.89 -6.33
CA TRP A 254 -3.83 14.13 -7.03
C TRP A 254 -3.67 13.93 -8.54
N SER A 255 -4.55 14.51 -9.35
CA SER A 255 -4.29 14.75 -10.78
C SER A 255 -4.35 16.23 -11.12
N ARG A 256 -3.66 16.59 -12.21
CA ARG A 256 -3.65 17.95 -12.76
C ARG A 256 -5.06 18.45 -13.04
N LYS A 257 -5.92 17.60 -13.61
CA LYS A 257 -7.29 17.95 -14.03
C LYS A 257 -8.27 17.96 -12.87
N HIS A 258 -8.24 16.94 -12.01
CA HIS A 258 -9.25 16.74 -10.97
C HIS A 258 -8.83 17.21 -9.57
N ARG A 259 -7.60 17.72 -9.42
CA ARG A 259 -7.01 18.07 -8.12
C ARG A 259 -6.96 16.83 -7.23
N VAL A 260 -7.42 16.89 -5.99
CA VAL A 260 -7.41 15.72 -5.09
C VAL A 260 -8.59 14.83 -5.44
N ILE A 261 -8.31 13.57 -5.78
CA ILE A 261 -9.31 12.62 -6.30
C ILE A 261 -9.91 11.78 -5.17
N ASN A 262 -9.07 11.26 -4.27
CA ASN A 262 -9.53 10.47 -3.13
C ASN A 262 -10.03 11.37 -1.97
N ARG A 263 -10.44 10.76 -0.86
CA ARG A 263 -10.92 11.45 0.34
C ARG A 263 -9.92 11.26 1.49
N PRO A 264 -8.98 12.21 1.69
CA PRO A 264 -7.99 12.13 2.77
C PRO A 264 -8.60 11.90 4.16
N SER A 265 -7.93 11.11 4.98
CA SER A 265 -8.48 10.68 6.28
C SER A 265 -8.27 11.68 7.43
N ASP A 266 -7.25 12.53 7.35
CA ASP A 266 -6.95 13.51 8.42
C ASP A 266 -8.07 14.54 8.52
N LYS A 267 -8.35 15.01 9.74
CA LYS A 267 -9.42 15.97 10.03
C LYS A 267 -8.89 17.16 10.84
N VAL A 268 -9.45 18.34 10.56
CA VAL A 268 -9.45 19.47 11.48
C VAL A 268 -10.92 19.72 11.83
N ALA A 269 -11.28 19.47 13.09
CA ALA A 269 -12.68 19.35 13.52
C ALA A 269 -13.45 18.37 12.60
N PHE A 270 -14.43 18.86 11.84
CA PHE A 270 -15.27 18.04 10.95
C PHE A 270 -14.80 18.06 9.49
N ILE A 271 -13.79 18.85 9.13
CA ILE A 271 -13.32 19.03 7.75
C ILE A 271 -12.12 18.12 7.50
N ARG A 272 -12.21 17.32 6.43
CA ARG A 272 -11.11 16.49 5.96
C ARG A 272 -10.05 17.32 5.26
N ILE A 273 -8.78 17.05 5.58
CA ILE A 273 -7.64 17.79 5.02
C ILE A 273 -6.55 16.84 4.52
N PRO A 274 -5.91 17.13 3.37
CA PRO A 274 -4.72 16.41 2.95
C PRO A 274 -3.54 16.68 3.90
N ARG A 275 -2.85 15.63 4.33
CA ARG A 275 -1.63 15.74 5.13
C ARG A 275 -0.48 16.32 4.30
N LYS A 276 0.42 17.03 4.98
CA LYS A 276 1.75 17.38 4.44
C LYS A 276 2.69 16.18 4.62
N VAL A 277 3.13 15.61 3.49
CA VAL A 277 4.00 14.44 3.39
C VAL A 277 5.45 14.85 3.14
N GLY A 278 6.39 13.94 3.39
CA GLY A 278 7.82 14.16 3.14
C GLY A 278 8.17 14.11 1.66
N ASN A 279 7.65 13.12 0.95
CA ASN A 279 7.96 12.85 -0.44
C ASN A 279 6.73 12.31 -1.19
N ALA A 280 6.85 12.25 -2.52
CA ALA A 280 5.79 11.85 -3.43
C ALA A 280 6.34 11.07 -4.62
N VAL A 281 5.47 10.27 -5.22
CA VAL A 281 5.68 9.62 -6.51
C VAL A 281 4.80 10.35 -7.52
N LEU A 282 5.42 10.89 -8.57
CA LEU A 282 4.76 11.63 -9.64
C LEU A 282 4.74 10.79 -10.92
N VAL A 283 3.71 11.00 -11.74
CA VAL A 283 3.64 10.50 -13.12
C VAL A 283 3.74 11.70 -14.06
N VAL A 284 4.66 11.62 -15.01
CA VAL A 284 4.93 12.64 -16.03
C VAL A 284 4.97 11.99 -17.42
N PRO A 285 4.67 12.72 -18.50
CA PRO A 285 4.81 12.18 -19.85
C PRO A 285 6.26 11.80 -20.16
N ALA A 286 6.47 10.67 -20.83
CA ALA A 286 7.80 10.13 -21.14
C ALA A 286 8.64 11.07 -22.04
N ASN A 287 8.01 11.93 -22.84
CA ASN A 287 8.68 12.89 -23.73
C ASN A 287 8.94 14.27 -23.08
N SER A 288 8.61 14.44 -21.80
CA SER A 288 8.90 15.68 -21.10
C SER A 288 10.42 15.82 -20.93
N ALA A 289 11.02 16.94 -21.31
CA ALA A 289 12.42 17.21 -20.97
C ALA A 289 12.60 17.14 -19.44
N THR A 290 13.66 16.47 -18.97
CA THR A 290 14.08 16.57 -17.57
C THR A 290 14.68 17.96 -17.37
N ASN A 291 14.03 18.80 -16.57
CA ASN A 291 14.63 20.06 -16.12
C ASN A 291 15.69 19.81 -15.07
#